data_AF-A0A961HIC3-F1
#
_entry.id   AF-A0A961HIC3-F1
#
_cell.length_a   1.000
_cell.length_b   1.000
_cell.length_c   1.000
_cell.angle_alpha   90.00
_cell.angle_beta   90.00
_cell.angle_gamma   90.00
#
_symmetry.space_group_name_H-M   'P 1'
#
loop_
_entity.id
_entity.type
_entity.pdbx_description
1 polymer ?
#
loop_
_entity_poly.entity_id
_entity_poly.type
_entity_poly.pdbx_seq_one_letter_code
_entity_poly.pdbx_strand_id
1 'polypeptide(L)'
;MKRFARTSVLIVAALLPVACDDNSTSSSAPPTASATVVTGASTAPAAENIGPAKVTIRVNVGTRPADGAQRVQKWADDVAAGRIADLKRKCWTLSPAVVATEYSQVRAIKNILETPGTQTQFGMRWKSGAGQLHFAHTELKSDYPCPVADVAKNFDEKSSQAVWIVQRALRRAQGKPVNSADTETTYPLTCLPQINRNWETQMGHPV
;
A
#
# COMPACT_ATOMS: atom_id res chain seq x y z
N MET A 1 -17.88 55.03 23.38
CA MET A 1 -17.42 55.93 22.30
C MET A 1 -16.00 56.40 22.59
N LYS A 2 -14.98 55.88 21.89
CA LYS A 2 -13.65 56.49 21.75
C LYS A 2 -12.86 55.80 20.62
N ARG A 3 -12.91 56.48 19.47
CA ARG A 3 -12.00 56.64 18.32
C ARG A 3 -10.99 55.53 17.94
N PHE A 4 -11.06 55.19 16.66
CA PHE A 4 -10.11 54.45 15.83
C PHE A 4 -8.69 55.03 15.84
N ALA A 5 -7.68 54.15 15.78
CA ALA A 5 -6.40 54.44 15.14
C ALA A 5 -5.97 53.18 14.36
N ARG A 6 -6.01 53.27 13.02
CA ARG A 6 -5.45 52.31 12.09
C ARG A 6 -3.96 52.64 11.94
N THR A 7 -3.08 51.70 12.28
CA THR A 7 -1.64 51.86 12.04
C THR A 7 -1.24 50.86 10.98
N SER A 8 -1.06 51.36 9.76
CA SER A 8 -0.46 50.64 8.64
C SER A 8 1.01 50.38 8.93
N VAL A 9 1.43 49.11 8.96
CA VAL A 9 2.85 48.73 9.04
C VAL A 9 3.33 48.44 7.63
N LEU A 10 4.18 49.32 7.11
CA LEU A 10 5.03 49.12 5.93
C LEU A 10 6.16 48.17 6.32
N ILE A 11 6.23 46.98 5.75
CA ILE A 11 7.41 46.13 5.83
C ILE A 11 8.22 46.33 4.56
N VAL A 12 9.39 46.95 4.74
CA VAL A 12 10.43 47.19 3.75
C VAL A 12 11.10 45.85 3.44
N ALA A 13 11.05 45.43 2.17
CA ALA A 13 11.79 44.28 1.67
C ALA A 13 13.27 44.66 1.51
N ALA A 14 14.15 44.08 2.33
CA ALA A 14 15.59 44.19 2.18
C ALA A 14 16.09 43.05 1.27
N LEU A 15 16.50 43.41 0.05
CA LEU A 15 17.20 42.55 -0.90
C LEU A 15 18.68 42.47 -0.51
N LEU A 16 19.18 41.26 -0.26
CA LEU A 16 20.62 40.97 -0.19
C LEU A 16 21.05 40.26 -1.48
N PRO A 17 22.11 40.71 -2.17
CA PRO A 17 22.63 40.05 -3.36
C PRO A 17 23.55 38.88 -2.95
N VAL A 18 23.17 37.65 -3.31
CA VAL A 18 24.14 36.56 -3.40
C VAL A 18 24.67 36.56 -4.83
N ALA A 19 25.94 36.91 -4.96
CA ALA A 19 26.70 36.83 -6.19
C ALA A 19 26.70 35.39 -6.72
N CYS A 20 26.25 35.21 -7.95
CA CYS A 20 26.57 34.04 -8.76
C CYS A 20 27.84 34.41 -9.54
N ASP A 21 28.98 33.82 -9.17
CA ASP A 21 30.20 33.92 -9.95
C ASP A 21 30.21 32.86 -11.06
N ASP A 22 30.91 33.20 -12.13
CA ASP A 22 30.71 32.75 -13.50
C ASP A 22 31.39 31.41 -13.86
N ASN A 23 30.96 30.92 -15.03
CA ASN A 23 31.79 30.19 -16.01
C ASN A 23 31.86 28.65 -15.93
N SER A 24 30.99 28.00 -16.69
CA SER A 24 31.42 27.11 -17.78
C SER A 24 30.26 26.89 -18.76
N THR A 25 30.33 27.59 -19.90
CA THR A 25 29.50 27.34 -21.07
C THR A 25 29.88 25.96 -21.64
N SER A 26 28.92 25.04 -21.66
CA SER A 26 28.93 23.90 -22.59
C SER A 26 27.52 23.68 -23.07
N SER A 27 27.21 24.32 -24.20
CA SER A 27 26.08 23.97 -25.04
C SER A 27 26.27 22.53 -25.49
N SER A 28 25.33 21.66 -25.13
CA SER A 28 25.08 20.42 -25.85
C SER A 28 23.56 20.27 -25.90
N ALA A 29 23.02 20.44 -27.10
CA ALA A 29 21.62 20.20 -27.39
C ALA A 29 21.21 18.79 -26.92
N PRO A 30 19.95 18.59 -26.49
CA PRO A 30 19.48 17.24 -26.22
C PRO A 30 19.49 16.44 -27.54
N PRO A 31 20.11 15.25 -27.61
CA PRO A 31 19.90 14.39 -28.76
C PRO A 31 18.43 14.00 -28.80
N THR A 32 17.78 14.31 -29.92
CA THR A 32 16.46 13.78 -30.27
C THR A 32 16.61 12.28 -30.45
N ALA A 33 16.38 11.51 -29.39
CA ALA A 33 16.36 10.06 -29.46
C ALA A 33 15.11 9.65 -30.25
N SER A 34 15.32 9.15 -31.46
CA SER A 34 14.29 8.49 -32.25
C SER A 34 13.86 7.22 -31.52
N ALA A 35 12.62 7.20 -31.00
CA ALA A 35 12.04 6.01 -30.40
C ALA A 35 11.79 4.96 -31.48
N THR A 36 12.68 3.97 -31.59
CA THR A 36 12.44 2.77 -32.38
C THR A 36 11.51 1.87 -31.57
N VAL A 37 10.27 1.70 -32.04
CA VAL A 37 9.34 0.71 -31.48
C VAL A 37 9.83 -0.67 -31.89
N VAL A 38 10.60 -1.32 -31.01
CA VAL A 38 10.89 -2.75 -31.16
C VAL A 38 9.68 -3.51 -30.62
N THR A 39 8.87 -4.06 -31.52
CA THR A 39 7.79 -4.99 -31.19
C THR A 39 8.41 -6.32 -30.76
N GLY A 40 8.92 -6.37 -29.52
CA GLY A 40 9.31 -7.61 -28.88
C GLY A 40 8.05 -8.38 -28.50
N ALA A 41 7.76 -9.46 -29.22
CA ALA A 41 6.77 -10.44 -28.80
C ALA A 41 7.20 -11.01 -27.44
N SER A 42 6.59 -10.49 -26.37
CA SER A 42 6.68 -11.07 -25.04
C SER A 42 5.86 -12.35 -25.07
N THR A 43 6.54 -13.49 -25.19
CA THR A 43 5.93 -14.80 -24.93
C THR A 43 5.59 -14.83 -23.44
N ALA A 44 4.37 -14.38 -23.10
CA ALA A 44 3.79 -14.59 -21.79
C ALA A 44 3.89 -16.09 -21.46
N PRO A 45 4.25 -16.48 -20.22
CA PRO A 45 4.13 -17.87 -19.83
C PRO A 45 2.69 -18.28 -20.09
N ALA A 46 2.49 -19.36 -20.85
CA ALA A 46 1.17 -19.88 -21.12
C ALA A 46 0.45 -20.08 -19.78
N ALA A 47 -0.59 -19.28 -19.54
CA ALA A 47 -1.53 -19.57 -18.49
C ALA A 47 -2.04 -20.98 -18.77
N GLU A 48 -1.81 -21.90 -17.85
CA GLU A 48 -2.36 -23.24 -17.90
C GLU A 48 -3.89 -23.11 -17.84
N ASN A 49 -4.51 -22.98 -19.02
CA ASN A 49 -5.96 -22.90 -19.21
C ASN A 49 -6.54 -24.29 -18.96
N ILE A 50 -6.65 -24.63 -17.68
CA ILE A 50 -7.49 -25.73 -17.22
C ILE A 50 -8.87 -25.10 -17.00
N GLY A 51 -9.88 -25.60 -17.73
CA GLY A 51 -11.28 -25.20 -17.56
C GLY A 51 -11.74 -25.29 -16.09
N PRO A 52 -12.89 -24.68 -15.73
CA PRO A 52 -13.16 -24.26 -14.36
C PRO A 52 -13.61 -25.43 -13.50
N ALA A 53 -12.69 -26.28 -13.06
CA ALA A 53 -12.87 -26.95 -11.80
C ALA A 53 -12.96 -25.85 -10.74
N LYS A 54 -14.15 -25.68 -10.15
CA LYS A 54 -14.39 -24.66 -9.12
C LYS A 54 -13.42 -24.91 -7.98
N VAL A 55 -12.37 -24.11 -7.88
CA VAL A 55 -11.44 -24.19 -6.75
C VAL A 55 -12.24 -23.87 -5.49
N THR A 56 -12.08 -24.70 -4.47
CA THR A 56 -12.64 -24.45 -3.14
C THR A 56 -11.47 -24.30 -2.19
N ILE A 57 -11.49 -23.25 -1.39
CA ILE A 57 -10.46 -22.98 -0.38
C ILE A 57 -11.14 -23.08 0.97
N ARG A 58 -10.58 -23.88 1.89
CA ARG A 58 -11.01 -23.90 3.29
C ARG A 58 -9.93 -23.27 4.15
N VAL A 59 -10.32 -22.29 4.97
CA VAL A 59 -9.41 -21.65 5.91
C VAL A 59 -9.23 -22.54 7.13
N ASN A 60 -8.02 -23.08 7.31
CA ASN A 60 -7.65 -23.86 8.49
C ASN A 60 -7.11 -22.94 9.59
N VAL A 61 -7.92 -22.66 10.61
CA VAL A 61 -7.55 -21.75 11.72
C VAL A 61 -6.63 -22.40 12.77
N GLY A 62 -6.31 -23.69 12.63
CA GLY A 62 -5.56 -24.43 13.65
C GLY A 62 -6.38 -24.69 14.92
N THR A 63 -5.67 -24.95 16.03
CA THR A 63 -6.27 -25.40 17.30
C THR A 63 -6.85 -24.27 18.15
N ARG A 64 -6.51 -23.01 17.86
CA ARG A 64 -7.04 -21.84 18.57
C ARG A 64 -7.91 -21.02 17.62
N PRO A 65 -9.22 -20.89 17.86
CA PRO A 65 -10.06 -20.06 17.02
C PRO A 65 -9.51 -18.62 17.02
N ALA A 66 -9.34 -18.08 15.81
CA ALA A 66 -8.98 -16.69 15.61
C ALA A 66 -10.24 -15.86 15.36
N ASP A 67 -10.36 -14.74 16.07
CA ASP A 67 -11.35 -13.73 15.73
C ASP A 67 -11.20 -13.34 14.26
N GLY A 68 -12.30 -13.36 13.50
CA GLY A 68 -12.32 -13.00 12.09
C GLY A 68 -12.13 -14.16 11.10
N ALA A 69 -11.98 -15.41 11.54
CA ALA A 69 -11.85 -16.58 10.65
C ALA A 69 -12.93 -16.69 9.57
N GLN A 70 -14.21 -16.46 9.94
CA GLN A 70 -15.32 -16.47 8.97
C GLN A 70 -15.19 -15.35 7.91
N ARG A 71 -14.61 -14.21 8.29
CA ARG A 71 -14.37 -13.11 7.36
C ARG A 71 -13.16 -13.39 6.46
N VAL A 72 -12.14 -14.07 6.97
CA VAL A 72 -11.04 -14.61 6.14
C VAL A 72 -11.57 -15.60 5.09
N GLN A 73 -12.56 -16.43 5.45
CA GLN A 73 -13.21 -17.33 4.48
C GLN A 73 -13.89 -16.57 3.35
N LYS A 74 -14.54 -15.43 3.64
CA LYS A 74 -15.15 -14.57 2.60
C LYS A 74 -14.12 -14.03 1.60
N TRP A 75 -12.92 -13.66 2.07
CA TRP A 75 -11.80 -13.29 1.20
C TRP A 75 -11.33 -14.49 0.36
N ALA A 76 -11.14 -15.65 1.00
CA ALA A 76 -10.70 -16.87 0.33
C ALA A 76 -11.69 -17.33 -0.76
N ASP A 77 -12.99 -17.18 -0.54
CA ASP A 77 -14.03 -17.51 -1.53
C ASP A 77 -13.96 -16.60 -2.76
N ASP A 78 -13.69 -15.31 -2.59
CA ASP A 78 -13.52 -14.37 -3.69
C ASP A 78 -12.23 -14.65 -4.49
N VAL A 79 -11.15 -15.07 -3.82
CA VAL A 79 -9.91 -15.55 -4.47
C VAL A 79 -10.18 -16.83 -5.25
N ALA A 80 -10.86 -17.80 -4.65
CA ALA A 80 -11.21 -19.07 -5.28
C ALA A 80 -12.08 -18.88 -6.53
N ALA A 81 -12.95 -17.88 -6.52
CA ALA A 81 -13.78 -17.48 -7.65
C ALA A 81 -13.07 -16.58 -8.68
N GLY A 82 -11.79 -16.24 -8.47
CA GLY A 82 -11.01 -15.40 -9.39
C GLY A 82 -11.54 -13.97 -9.54
N ARG A 83 -12.24 -13.44 -8.52
CA ARG A 83 -12.89 -12.11 -8.58
C ARG A 83 -11.90 -10.97 -8.35
N ILE A 84 -10.82 -10.92 -9.12
CA ILE A 84 -9.72 -9.96 -8.96
C ILE A 84 -10.22 -8.50 -8.98
N ALA A 85 -11.20 -8.18 -9.84
CA ALA A 85 -11.78 -6.83 -9.88
C ALA A 85 -12.48 -6.45 -8.56
N ASP A 86 -13.16 -7.40 -7.91
CA ASP A 86 -13.82 -7.17 -6.63
C ASP A 86 -12.81 -7.11 -5.49
N LEU A 87 -11.81 -7.99 -5.52
CA LEU A 87 -10.71 -8.00 -4.56
C LEU A 87 -9.95 -6.68 -4.58
N LYS A 88 -9.69 -6.07 -5.75
CA LYS A 88 -9.07 -4.73 -5.85
C LYS A 88 -9.91 -3.64 -5.18
N ARG A 89 -11.25 -3.72 -5.30
CA ARG A 89 -12.15 -2.73 -4.68
C ARG A 89 -12.24 -2.92 -3.17
N LYS A 90 -12.31 -4.16 -2.70
CA LYS A 90 -12.43 -4.50 -1.28
C LYS A 90 -11.11 -4.29 -0.54
N CYS A 91 -9.99 -4.72 -1.12
CA CYS A 91 -8.64 -4.59 -0.58
C CYS A 91 -7.92 -3.33 -1.05
N TRP A 92 -8.63 -2.21 -0.98
CA TRP A 92 -8.16 -0.91 -1.49
C TRP A 92 -6.92 -0.36 -0.74
N THR A 93 -6.61 -0.89 0.44
CA THR A 93 -5.39 -0.55 1.20
C THR A 93 -4.12 -1.10 0.55
N LEU A 94 -4.26 -2.16 -0.23
CA LEU A 94 -3.19 -2.79 -1.01
C LEU A 94 -3.13 -2.22 -2.42
N SER A 95 -1.93 -2.23 -3.00
CA SER A 95 -1.73 -1.81 -4.38
C SER A 95 -2.57 -2.66 -5.33
N PRO A 96 -3.26 -2.07 -6.32
CA PRO A 96 -4.00 -2.83 -7.32
C PRO A 96 -3.11 -3.82 -8.09
N ALA A 97 -1.81 -3.52 -8.24
CA ALA A 97 -0.84 -4.44 -8.85
C ALA A 97 -0.58 -5.65 -7.94
N VAL A 98 -0.35 -5.41 -6.65
CA VAL A 98 -0.17 -6.46 -5.64
C VAL A 98 -1.38 -7.38 -5.59
N VAL A 99 -2.59 -6.82 -5.51
CA VAL A 99 -3.82 -7.61 -5.51
C VAL A 99 -3.98 -8.42 -6.79
N ALA A 100 -3.67 -7.85 -7.97
CA ALA A 100 -3.77 -8.57 -9.22
C ALA A 100 -2.79 -9.76 -9.29
N THR A 101 -1.54 -9.52 -8.92
CA THR A 101 -0.46 -10.50 -9.08
C THR A 101 -0.54 -11.58 -8.01
N GLU A 102 -0.60 -11.20 -6.73
CA GLU A 102 -0.59 -12.16 -5.61
C GLU A 102 -1.89 -12.95 -5.54
N TYR A 103 -3.06 -12.30 -5.65
CA TYR A 103 -4.33 -13.00 -5.46
C TYR A 103 -4.76 -13.82 -6.69
N SER A 104 -4.09 -13.66 -7.82
CA SER A 104 -4.24 -14.57 -8.96
C SER A 104 -3.57 -15.93 -8.74
N GLN A 105 -2.71 -16.07 -7.71
CA GLN A 105 -2.03 -17.32 -7.36
C GLN A 105 -2.95 -18.28 -6.57
N VAL A 106 -4.13 -18.58 -7.13
CA VAL A 106 -5.24 -19.25 -6.43
C VAL A 106 -4.82 -20.59 -5.81
N ARG A 107 -4.09 -21.43 -6.56
CA ARG A 107 -3.62 -22.75 -6.07
C ARG A 107 -2.63 -22.61 -4.92
N ALA A 108 -1.72 -21.63 -5.00
CA ALA A 108 -0.74 -21.40 -3.96
C ALA A 108 -1.41 -20.85 -2.69
N ILE A 109 -2.35 -19.92 -2.82
CA ILE A 109 -3.17 -19.42 -1.71
C ILE A 109 -3.97 -20.55 -1.05
N LYS A 110 -4.57 -21.45 -1.84
CA LYS A 110 -5.25 -22.64 -1.32
C LYS A 110 -4.30 -23.47 -0.45
N ASN A 111 -3.12 -23.81 -0.98
CA ASN A 111 -2.13 -24.60 -0.27
C ASN A 111 -1.65 -23.93 1.03
N ILE A 112 -1.57 -22.59 1.05
CA ILE A 112 -1.23 -21.81 2.25
C ILE A 112 -2.37 -21.89 3.28
N LEU A 113 -3.61 -21.62 2.89
CA LEU A 113 -4.75 -21.57 3.82
C LEU A 113 -5.19 -22.92 4.38
N GLU A 114 -4.84 -24.03 3.71
CA GLU A 114 -5.09 -25.39 4.21
C GLU A 114 -4.11 -25.80 5.33
N THR A 115 -2.99 -25.09 5.46
CA THR A 115 -2.12 -25.25 6.64
C THR A 115 -2.74 -24.59 7.88
N PRO A 116 -2.47 -25.10 9.09
CA PRO A 116 -2.93 -24.44 10.32
C PRO A 116 -2.41 -23.00 10.45
N GLY A 117 -3.32 -22.05 10.62
CA GLY A 117 -2.99 -20.67 10.93
C GLY A 117 -2.32 -20.53 12.30
N THR A 118 -1.45 -19.53 12.43
CA THR A 118 -0.72 -19.22 13.67
C THR A 118 -0.95 -17.77 14.08
N GLN A 119 -1.29 -17.55 15.35
CA GLN A 119 -1.34 -16.21 15.94
C GLN A 119 0.07 -15.66 16.10
N THR A 120 0.24 -14.38 15.76
CA THR A 120 1.48 -13.62 15.88
C THR A 120 1.19 -12.34 16.66
N GLN A 121 2.24 -11.60 17.04
CA GLN A 121 2.06 -10.29 17.69
C GLN A 121 1.34 -9.25 16.82
N PHE A 122 1.25 -9.46 15.51
CA PHE A 122 0.66 -8.51 14.55
C PHE A 122 -0.68 -8.96 13.98
N GLY A 123 -1.13 -10.18 14.29
CA GLY A 123 -2.35 -10.77 13.75
C GLY A 123 -2.18 -12.25 13.44
N MET A 124 -2.82 -12.73 12.38
CA MET A 124 -2.78 -14.14 11.98
C MET A 124 -1.89 -14.35 10.77
N ARG A 125 -1.16 -15.47 10.76
CA ARG A 125 -0.30 -15.87 9.64
C ARG A 125 -0.57 -17.31 9.22
N TRP A 126 -0.64 -17.52 7.91
CA TRP A 126 -0.60 -18.83 7.27
C TRP A 126 0.66 -18.94 6.44
N LYS A 127 1.29 -20.11 6.41
CA LYS A 127 2.52 -20.33 5.66
C LYS A 127 2.63 -21.77 5.18
N SER A 128 3.08 -21.94 3.95
CA SER A 128 3.45 -23.24 3.39
C SER A 128 4.72 -23.10 2.53
N GLY A 129 5.11 -24.16 1.82
CA GLY A 129 6.15 -24.08 0.79
C GLY A 129 5.75 -23.21 -0.42
N ALA A 130 4.47 -22.85 -0.54
CA ALA A 130 3.96 -22.01 -1.62
C ALA A 130 3.98 -20.50 -1.30
N GLY A 131 4.37 -20.11 -0.09
CA GLY A 131 4.41 -18.71 0.34
C GLY A 131 3.74 -18.48 1.70
N GLN A 132 3.30 -17.25 1.93
CA GLN A 132 2.65 -16.86 3.19
C GLN A 132 1.57 -15.81 2.99
N LEU A 133 0.63 -15.79 3.95
CA LEU A 133 -0.40 -14.78 4.09
C LEU A 133 -0.35 -14.23 5.51
N HIS A 134 -0.41 -12.91 5.64
CA HIS A 134 -0.46 -12.23 6.93
C HIS A 134 -1.66 -11.29 7.00
N PHE A 135 -2.52 -11.53 7.98
CA PHE A 135 -3.69 -10.72 8.29
C PHE A 135 -3.41 -9.91 9.55
N ALA A 136 -3.30 -8.58 9.40
CA ALA A 136 -3.14 -7.69 10.53
C ALA A 136 -4.35 -7.75 11.47
N HIS A 137 -4.15 -7.48 12.76
CA HIS A 137 -5.24 -7.51 13.74
C HIS A 137 -6.35 -6.49 13.43
N THR A 138 -6.01 -5.34 12.84
CA THR A 138 -6.97 -4.34 12.35
C THR A 138 -7.81 -4.86 11.19
N GLU A 139 -7.19 -5.56 10.24
CA GLU A 139 -7.89 -6.21 9.13
C GLU A 139 -8.82 -7.31 9.64
N LEU A 140 -8.35 -8.14 10.58
CA LEU A 140 -9.19 -9.19 11.16
C LEU A 140 -10.43 -8.65 11.89
N LYS A 141 -10.40 -7.40 12.38
CA LYS A 141 -11.57 -6.71 12.96
C LYS A 141 -12.50 -6.09 11.91
N SER A 142 -12.04 -5.89 10.68
CA SER A 142 -12.84 -5.36 9.59
C SER A 142 -13.83 -6.41 9.08
N ASP A 143 -14.89 -5.97 8.39
CA ASP A 143 -15.87 -6.86 7.75
C ASP A 143 -15.28 -7.70 6.60
N TYR A 144 -14.14 -7.27 6.05
CA TYR A 144 -13.48 -7.92 4.93
C TYR A 144 -11.95 -7.81 5.08
N PRO A 145 -11.31 -8.81 5.73
CA PRO A 145 -9.88 -8.76 6.02
C PRO A 145 -9.06 -8.99 4.76
N CYS A 146 -8.15 -8.07 4.45
CA CYS A 146 -7.25 -8.16 3.31
C CYS A 146 -5.83 -8.52 3.76
N PRO A 147 -5.30 -9.70 3.40
CA PRO A 147 -3.97 -10.09 3.81
C PRO A 147 -2.89 -9.45 2.95
N VAL A 148 -1.74 -9.18 3.57
CA VAL A 148 -0.49 -9.09 2.83
C VAL A 148 -0.13 -10.50 2.38
N ALA A 149 0.08 -10.67 1.08
CA ALA A 149 0.41 -11.94 0.45
C ALA A 149 1.81 -11.89 -0.14
N ASP A 150 2.56 -12.97 0.04
CA ASP A 150 3.89 -13.20 -0.50
C ASP A 150 3.88 -14.62 -1.08
N VAL A 151 3.45 -14.69 -2.35
CA VAL A 151 3.08 -15.94 -3.03
C VAL A 151 3.63 -15.97 -4.46
N ALA A 152 3.54 -14.85 -5.19
CA ALA A 152 4.04 -14.73 -6.54
C ALA A 152 5.58 -14.69 -6.56
N LYS A 153 6.18 -15.59 -7.34
CA LYS A 153 7.64 -15.62 -7.50
C LYS A 153 8.11 -14.43 -8.34
N ASN A 154 9.25 -13.85 -7.95
CA ASN A 154 9.91 -12.75 -8.68
C ASN A 154 9.05 -11.48 -8.86
N PHE A 155 8.05 -11.28 -8.00
CA PHE A 155 7.25 -10.06 -7.99
C PHE A 155 7.72 -9.13 -6.88
N ASP A 156 8.05 -7.88 -7.24
CA ASP A 156 8.40 -6.85 -6.28
C ASP A 156 7.13 -6.19 -5.71
N GLU A 157 6.51 -6.91 -4.77
CA GLU A 157 5.34 -6.47 -4.01
C GLU A 157 5.63 -5.18 -3.23
N LYS A 158 6.80 -5.09 -2.59
CA LYS A 158 7.18 -3.99 -1.71
C LYS A 158 7.24 -2.66 -2.44
N SER A 159 7.89 -2.61 -3.61
CA SER A 159 7.96 -1.38 -4.41
C SER A 159 6.56 -0.97 -4.90
N SER A 160 5.78 -1.94 -5.36
CA SER A 160 4.40 -1.70 -5.81
C SER A 160 3.50 -1.17 -4.69
N GLN A 161 3.68 -1.68 -3.47
CA GLN A 161 2.94 -1.25 -2.29
C GLN A 161 3.42 0.12 -1.78
N ALA A 162 4.72 0.40 -1.81
CA ALA A 162 5.28 1.69 -1.41
C ALA A 162 4.75 2.84 -2.29
N VAL A 163 4.74 2.65 -3.61
CA VAL A 163 4.15 3.62 -4.55
C VAL A 163 2.67 3.84 -4.23
N TRP A 164 1.93 2.78 -3.92
CA TRP A 164 0.51 2.88 -3.59
C TRP A 164 0.23 3.63 -2.29
N ILE A 165 1.05 3.43 -1.26
CA ILE A 165 0.98 4.18 0.00
C ILE A 165 1.12 5.69 -0.25
N VAL A 166 2.10 6.09 -1.07
CA VAL A 166 2.29 7.51 -1.44
C VAL A 166 1.09 8.04 -2.21
N GLN A 167 0.58 7.29 -3.19
CA GLN A 167 -0.60 7.71 -3.96
C GLN A 167 -1.85 7.88 -3.08
N ARG A 168 -2.06 6.98 -2.12
CA ARG A 168 -3.15 7.11 -1.14
C ARG A 168 -2.98 8.35 -0.28
N ALA A 169 -1.78 8.61 0.23
CA ALA A 169 -1.50 9.80 1.03
C ALA A 169 -1.77 11.10 0.24
N LEU A 170 -1.30 11.18 -1.01
CA LEU A 170 -1.54 12.34 -1.89
C LEU A 170 -3.02 12.54 -2.19
N ARG A 171 -3.75 11.47 -2.52
CA ARG A 171 -5.19 11.51 -2.79
C ARG A 171 -5.98 11.97 -1.57
N ARG A 172 -5.62 11.50 -0.38
CA ARG A 172 -6.21 11.96 0.88
C ARG A 172 -5.94 13.44 1.11
N ALA A 173 -4.71 13.90 0.94
CA ALA A 173 -4.34 15.31 1.08
C ALA A 173 -5.09 16.24 0.11
N GLN A 174 -5.46 15.73 -1.08
CA GLN A 174 -6.26 16.44 -2.09
C GLN A 174 -7.78 16.40 -1.81
N GLY A 175 -8.23 15.81 -0.70
CA GLY A 175 -9.65 15.64 -0.37
C GLY A 175 -10.37 14.61 -1.25
N LYS A 176 -9.64 13.76 -1.96
CA LYS A 176 -10.18 12.71 -2.86
C LYS A 176 -9.61 11.33 -2.49
N PRO A 177 -9.81 10.86 -1.24
CA PRO A 177 -9.23 9.60 -0.80
C PRO A 177 -9.68 8.42 -1.67
N VAL A 178 -8.86 7.37 -1.74
CA VAL A 178 -9.17 6.17 -2.52
C VAL A 178 -10.45 5.48 -2.04
N ASN A 179 -10.70 5.56 -0.73
CA ASN A 179 -11.91 5.09 -0.09
C ASN A 179 -12.32 6.11 0.99
N SER A 180 -13.61 6.31 1.23
CA SER A 180 -14.07 7.23 2.29
C SER A 180 -13.61 6.82 3.70
N ALA A 181 -13.32 5.54 3.91
CA ALA A 181 -12.74 5.02 5.15
C ALA A 181 -11.21 5.26 5.26
N ASP A 182 -10.56 5.76 4.20
CA ASP A 182 -9.12 6.00 4.16
C ASP A 182 -8.73 7.24 4.99
N THR A 183 -8.76 7.10 6.30
CA THR A 183 -8.44 8.13 7.29
C THR A 183 -7.16 7.78 8.05
N GLU A 184 -6.46 8.79 8.58
CA GLU A 184 -5.23 8.54 9.36
C GLU A 184 -5.51 7.78 10.67
N THR A 185 -6.70 7.93 11.23
CA THR A 185 -7.12 7.21 12.44
C THR A 185 -7.33 5.71 12.19
N THR A 186 -7.95 5.36 11.06
CA THR A 186 -8.29 3.96 10.75
C THR A 186 -7.17 3.24 9.99
N TYR A 187 -6.53 3.95 9.06
CA TYR A 187 -5.47 3.44 8.20
C TYR A 187 -4.31 4.44 8.17
N PRO A 188 -3.46 4.44 9.22
CA PRO A 188 -2.35 5.36 9.31
C PRO A 188 -1.38 5.14 8.15
N LEU A 189 -1.07 6.22 7.43
CA LEU A 189 -0.07 6.22 6.36
C LEU A 189 1.18 7.01 6.75
N THR A 190 1.06 7.85 7.77
CA THR A 190 2.21 8.48 8.38
C THR A 190 2.69 7.58 9.51
N CYS A 191 4.00 7.47 9.67
CA CYS A 191 4.55 7.08 10.96
C CYS A 191 4.25 8.26 11.89
N LEU A 192 3.05 8.29 12.50
CA LEU A 192 2.70 9.42 13.34
C LEU A 192 3.76 9.56 14.45
N PRO A 193 4.34 10.75 14.63
CA PRO A 193 5.21 11.07 15.74
C PRO A 193 4.42 11.18 17.05
N GLN A 194 3.41 10.34 17.32
CA GLN A 194 2.82 10.29 18.67
C GLN A 194 3.85 9.78 19.70
N ILE A 195 4.92 9.12 19.23
CA ILE A 195 6.13 8.76 20.01
C ILE A 195 7.25 9.82 19.83
N ASN A 196 7.09 10.75 18.89
CA ASN A 196 8.11 11.73 18.49
C ASN A 196 7.59 13.18 18.54
N ARG A 197 6.64 13.48 19.42
CA ARG A 197 6.30 14.86 19.84
C ARG A 197 6.89 15.21 21.22
N ASN A 198 7.52 14.21 21.82
CA ASN A 198 8.12 14.20 23.13
C ASN A 198 9.66 14.17 23.06
N TRP A 199 10.28 14.04 21.88
CA TRP A 199 11.74 14.18 21.76
C TRP A 199 12.20 15.64 21.92
N GLU A 200 11.44 16.62 21.40
CA GLU A 200 11.72 18.04 21.64
C GLU A 200 11.59 18.38 23.13
N THR A 201 10.62 17.78 23.82
CA THR A 201 10.43 17.94 25.27
C THR A 201 11.43 17.11 26.09
N GLN A 202 11.98 16.01 25.55
CA GLN A 202 13.00 15.18 26.21
C GLN A 202 14.43 15.68 25.99
N MET A 203 14.70 16.45 24.93
CA MET A 203 16.03 17.01 24.65
C MET A 203 16.22 18.45 25.16
N GLY A 204 15.29 18.96 25.98
CA GLY A 204 15.57 20.11 26.84
C GLY A 204 15.82 21.44 26.13
N HIS A 205 15.23 21.69 24.97
CA HIS A 205 15.26 23.02 24.37
C HIS A 205 14.12 23.88 24.93
N PRO A 206 14.43 24.96 25.68
CA PRO A 206 13.40 25.90 26.12
C PRO A 206 12.89 26.73 24.93
N VAL A 207 11.57 26.91 24.89
CA VAL A 207 10.85 27.89 24.05
C VAL A 207 11.28 29.32 24.38
#